data_AF-A0A9D8FQF5-F1
#
_entry.id   AF-A0A9D8FQF5-F1
#
_cell.length_a   1.000
_cell.length_b   1.000
_cell.length_c   1.000
_cell.angle_alpha   90.00
_cell.angle_beta   90.00
_cell.angle_gamma   90.00
#
_symmetry.space_group_name_H-M   'P 1'
#
loop_
_entity.id
_entity.type
_entity.pdbx_description
1 polymer ?
#
loop_
_entity_poly.entity_id
_entity_poly.type
_entity_poly.pdbx_seq_one_letter_code
_entity_poly.pdbx_strand_id
1 'polypeptide(L)' 'MLIHIKGGKGKKDRTSILGKTCLTILRDYYRSYKPKIWLFESLEEGKRYSAKSVQSILKTKLKKAGINKP' A
#
# COMPACT_ATOMS: atom_id res chain seq x y z
N MET A 1 -9.07 -4.92 14.04
CA MET A 1 -7.93 -5.17 13.14
C MET A 1 -7.07 -3.92 13.12
N LEU A 2 -5.78 -4.07 13.38
CA LEU A 2 -4.84 -2.96 13.54
C LEU A 2 -3.71 -3.10 12.51
N ILE A 3 -3.09 -1.99 12.15
CA ILE A 3 -1.85 -1.95 11.36
C ILE A 3 -0.77 -1.23 12.15
N HIS A 4 0.41 -1.86 12.23
CA HIS A 4 1.58 -1.29 12.91
C HIS A 4 2.50 -0.62 11.89
N ILE A 5 2.79 0.66 12.11
CA ILE A 5 3.67 1.47 11.28
C ILE A 5 4.97 1.67 12.06
N LYS A 6 6.02 0.97 11.62
CA LYS A 6 7.36 1.09 12.21
C LYS A 6 8.08 2.33 11.71
N GLY A 7 8.71 3.08 12.60
CA GLY A 7 9.60 4.19 12.23
C GLY A 7 8.93 5.34 11.48
N GLY A 8 7.69 5.69 11.84
CA GLY A 8 7.00 6.83 11.23
C GLY A 8 7.65 8.18 11.57
N LYS A 9 6.99 9.31 11.27
CA LYS A 9 7.51 10.67 11.51
C LYS A 9 8.13 10.81 12.91
N GLY A 10 9.38 11.28 12.96
CA GLY A 10 10.18 11.41 14.19
C GLY A 10 10.76 10.09 14.71
N LYS A 11 10.85 9.04 13.86
CA LYS A 11 11.28 7.67 14.24
C LYS A 11 10.39 7.04 15.32
N LYS A 12 9.12 7.43 15.37
CA LYS A 12 8.14 6.89 16.34
C LYS A 12 7.21 5.89 15.67
N ASP A 13 7.03 4.76 16.35
CA ASP A 13 6.07 3.74 15.95
C ASP A 13 4.64 4.23 16.20
N ARG A 14 3.72 3.77 15.36
CA ARG A 14 2.29 4.09 15.45
C ARG A 14 1.47 2.86 15.16
N THR A 15 0.28 2.82 15.74
CA THR A 15 -0.74 1.83 15.38
C THR A 15 -1.96 2.58 14.85
N SER A 16 -2.50 2.11 13.73
CA SER A 16 -3.73 2.65 13.15
C SER A 16 -4.78 1.55 13.01
N ILE A 17 -6.03 1.96 12.89
CA ILE A 17 -7.15 1.04 12.67
C ILE A 17 -7.11 0.60 11.20
N LEU A 18 -7.21 -0.71 10.98
CA LEU A 18 -7.37 -1.29 9.66
C LEU A 18 -8.83 -1.68 9.46
N GLY A 19 -9.51 -0.98 8.54
CA GLY A 19 -10.89 -1.25 8.19
C GLY A 19 -11.11 -2.67 7.65
N LYS A 20 -12.30 -3.24 7.90
CA LYS A 20 -12.63 -4.61 7.50
C LYS A 20 -12.54 -4.82 5.98
N THR A 21 -13.01 -3.86 5.17
CA THR A 21 -12.93 -3.94 3.71
C THR A 21 -11.49 -3.96 3.21
N CYS A 22 -10.63 -3.08 3.72
CA CYS A 22 -9.21 -3.04 3.37
C CYS A 22 -8.50 -4.34 3.74
N LEU A 23 -8.85 -4.93 4.88
CA LEU A 23 -8.31 -6.22 5.30
C LEU A 23 -8.64 -7.35 4.33
N THR A 24 -9.89 -7.44 3.87
CA THR A 24 -10.29 -8.45 2.88
C THR A 24 -9.44 -8.33 1.63
N ILE A 25 -9.35 -7.12 1.07
CA ILE A 25 -8.54 -6.84 -0.13
C ILE A 25 -7.06 -7.20 0.12
N LEU A 26 -6.53 -6.86 1.30
CA LEU A 26 -5.13 -7.15 1.64
C LEU A 26 -4.85 -8.65 1.72
N ARG A 27 -5.80 -9.45 2.23
CA ARG A 27 -5.67 -10.92 2.29
C ARG A 27 -5.69 -11.54 0.91
N ASP A 28 -6.57 -11.08 0.04
CA ASP A 28 -6.66 -11.56 -1.34
C ASP A 28 -5.37 -11.24 -2.12
N TYR A 29 -4.85 -10.03 -1.92
CA TYR A 29 -3.53 -9.64 -2.43
C TYR A 29 -2.43 -10.57 -1.91
N TYR A 30 -2.34 -10.79 -0.59
CA TYR A 30 -1.29 -11.61 0.02
C TYR A 30 -1.30 -13.05 -0.50
N ARG A 31 -2.49 -13.65 -0.66
CA ARG A 31 -2.64 -15.02 -1.19
C ARG A 31 -2.20 -15.14 -2.64
N SER A 32 -2.45 -14.11 -3.45
CA SER A 32 -2.16 -14.11 -4.88
C SER A 32 -0.70 -13.82 -5.19
N TYR A 33 -0.12 -12.83 -4.51
CA TYR A 33 1.23 -12.34 -4.80
C TYR A 33 2.32 -12.96 -3.92
N LYS A 34 1.97 -13.47 -2.74
CA LYS A 34 2.89 -14.11 -1.77
C LYS A 34 4.20 -13.34 -1.59
N PRO A 35 4.14 -12.04 -1.23
CA PRO A 35 5.33 -11.22 -1.07
C PRO A 35 6.27 -11.79 0.02
N LYS A 36 7.58 -11.63 -0.17
CA LYS A 36 8.60 -12.21 0.72
C LYS A 36 9.22 -11.18 1.66
N ILE A 37 9.49 -9.97 1.18
CA ILE A 37 10.23 -8.94 1.94
C ILE A 37 9.34 -7.76 2.29
N TRP A 38 8.62 -7.21 1.30
CA TRP A 38 7.75 -6.04 1.50
C TRP A 38 6.30 -6.40 1.30
N LEU A 39 5.40 -5.82 2.09
CA LEU A 39 3.96 -6.06 1.92
C LEU A 39 3.48 -5.75 0.49
N PHE A 40 4.10 -4.79 -0.19
CA PHE A 40 3.88 -4.51 -1.60
C PHE A 40 5.23 -4.47 -2.32
N GLU A 41 5.48 -5.48 -3.13
CA GLU A 41 6.70 -5.60 -3.94
C GLU A 41 6.50 -4.97 -5.32
N SER A 42 7.60 -4.42 -5.85
CA SER A 42 7.65 -3.86 -7.20
C SER A 42 7.66 -4.97 -8.26
N LEU A 43 7.90 -4.60 -9.53
CA LEU A 43 8.11 -5.60 -10.59
C LEU A 43 9.29 -6.55 -10.28
N GLU A 44 10.27 -6.05 -9.53
CA GLU A 44 11.36 -6.85 -9.01
C GLU A 44 11.02 -7.36 -7.62
N GLU A 45 11.15 -8.68 -7.45
CA GLU A 45 10.92 -9.39 -6.21
C GLU A 45 11.79 -8.83 -5.07
N GLY A 46 11.21 -8.67 -3.89
CA GLY A 46 11.91 -8.17 -2.72
C GLY A 46 12.24 -6.67 -2.72
N LYS A 47 11.95 -5.94 -3.81
CA LYS A 47 12.06 -4.47 -3.85
C LYS A 47 10.72 -3.82 -3.53
N ARG A 48 10.73 -2.80 -2.67
CA ARG A 48 9.55 -1.97 -2.40
C ARG A 48 9.25 -1.01 -3.55
N TYR A 49 7.99 -0.63 -3.69
CA TYR A 49 7.64 0.52 -4.51
C TYR A 49 8.30 1.81 -4.01
N SER A 50 8.73 2.66 -4.95
CA SER A 50 9.08 4.03 -4.64
C SER A 50 7.82 4.87 -4.39
N ALA A 51 7.92 5.92 -3.57
CA ALA A 51 6.80 6.83 -3.33
C ALA A 51 6.26 7.44 -4.65
N LYS A 52 7.16 7.80 -5.58
CA LYS A 52 6.81 8.34 -6.90
C LYS A 52 6.02 7.34 -7.74
N SER A 53 6.39 6.05 -7.71
CA SER A 53 5.70 4.99 -8.44
C SER A 53 4.26 4.84 -7.94
N VAL A 54 4.06 4.76 -6.62
CA VAL A 54 2.72 4.66 -6.02
C VAL A 54 1.86 5.88 -6.37
N GLN A 55 2.43 7.09 -6.29
CA GLN A 55 1.74 8.32 -6.68
C GLN A 55 1.35 8.31 -8.16
N SER A 56 2.23 7.88 -9.06
CA SER A 56 1.93 7.81 -10.48
C SER A 56 0.82 6.80 -10.78
N ILE A 57 0.85 5.63 -10.15
CA ILE A 57 -0.20 4.61 -10.29
C ILE A 57 -1.55 5.20 -9.86
N LEU A 58 -1.59 5.87 -8.70
CA LEU A 58 -2.82 6.50 -8.22
C LEU A 58 -3.32 7.56 -9.20
N LYS A 59 -2.45 8.47 -9.67
CA LYS A 59 -2.82 9.52 -10.65
C LYS A 59 -3.40 8.92 -11.93
N THR A 60 -2.77 7.89 -12.48
CA THR A 60 -3.28 7.21 -13.68
C THR A 60 -4.65 6.58 -13.45
N LYS A 61 -4.87 5.96 -12.28
CA LYS A 61 -6.16 5.36 -11.93
C LYS A 61 -7.26 6.41 -11.70
N LEU A 62 -6.93 7.53 -11.05
CA LEU A 62 -7.86 8.65 -10.89
C LEU A 62 -8.30 9.22 -12.24
N LYS A 63 -7.35 9.45 -13.16
CA LYS A 63 -7.65 9.91 -14.53
C LYS A 63 -8.56 8.92 -15.27
N LYS A 64 -8.29 7.61 -15.17
CA LYS A 64 -9.13 6.57 -15.78
C LYS A 64 -10.53 6.48 -15.16
N ALA A 65 -10.65 6.78 -13.86
CA ALA A 65 -11.93 6.83 -13.16
C ALA A 65 -12.70 8.14 -13.39
N GLY A 66 -12.17 9.09 -14.16
CA GLY A 66 -12.78 10.40 -14.39
C GLY A 66 -12.80 11.33 -13.17
N ILE A 67 -11.98 11.03 -12.14
CA ILE A 67 -11.94 11.81 -10.91
C ILE A 67 -10.98 12.98 -11.08
N ASN A 68 -11.53 14.16 -11.35
CA ASN A 68 -10.82 15.42 -11.39
C ASN A 68 -11.03 16.17 -10.07
N LYS A 69 -10.29 15.79 -9.02
CA LYS A 69 -10.20 16.62 -7.80
C LYS A 69 -9.02 17.59 -7.94
N PRO A 70 -9.22 18.90 -7.67
CA PRO A 70 -8.14 19.90 -7.66
C PRO A 70 -7.12 19.63 -6.55
#